data_AF-A0A376SBQ7-F1
#
_entry.id   AF-A0A376SBQ7-F1
#
_cell.length_a   1.000
_cell.length_b   1.000
_cell.length_c   1.000
_cell.angle_alpha   90.00
_cell.angle_beta   90.00
_cell.angle_gamma   90.00
#
_symmetry.space_group_name_H-M   'P 1'
#
loop_
_entity.id
_entity.type
_entity.pdbx_description
1 polymer ?
#
loop_
_entity_poly.entity_id
_entity_poly.type
_entity_poly.pdbx_seq_one_letter_code
_entity_poly.pdbx_strand_id
1 'polypeptide(L)'
;MLSKFKRNKHQQHLAQLPKISQSVDDVDFFYAPADFRETLLEKIASAKQRICIVALYLEQDDGGKGILNALYEAKRQRPETGCAGAGRLASCTTWTHWRCGI
;
A
#
# COMPACT_ATOMS: atom_id res chain seq x y z
N MET A 1 48.41 -6.20 9.70
CA MET A 1 47.44 -6.25 8.59
C MET A 1 46.39 -7.29 8.91
N LEU A 2 45.22 -6.87 9.40
CA LEU A 2 44.14 -7.79 9.77
C LEU A 2 43.51 -8.37 8.50
N SER A 3 43.78 -9.65 8.29
CA SER A 3 43.32 -10.48 7.19
C SER A 3 41.85 -10.25 6.89
N LYS A 4 41.53 -9.96 5.62
CA LYS A 4 40.18 -9.88 5.08
C LYS A 4 39.33 -11.02 5.67
N PHE A 5 38.42 -10.67 6.58
CA PHE A 5 37.40 -11.60 7.06
C PHE A 5 36.73 -12.21 5.84
N LYS A 6 36.95 -13.51 5.62
CA LYS A 6 36.36 -14.28 4.53
C LYS A 6 34.87 -14.38 4.84
N ARG A 7 34.13 -13.32 4.51
CA ARG A 7 32.68 -13.25 4.69
C ARG A 7 32.08 -14.51 4.10
N ASN A 8 31.19 -15.13 4.88
CA ASN A 8 30.46 -16.31 4.44
C ASN A 8 29.73 -15.99 3.12
N LYS A 9 29.55 -16.97 2.22
CA LYS A 9 28.99 -16.73 0.87
C LYS A 9 27.66 -15.93 0.90
N HIS A 10 26.81 -16.19 1.89
CA HIS A 10 25.54 -15.48 2.07
C HIS A 10 25.73 -13.99 2.42
N GLN A 11 26.73 -13.63 3.22
CA GLN A 11 27.01 -12.24 3.58
C GLN A 11 27.52 -11.43 2.39
N GLN A 12 28.29 -12.07 1.50
CA GLN A 12 28.75 -11.44 0.25
C GLN A 12 27.57 -11.15 -0.68
N HIS A 13 26.62 -12.07 -0.76
CA HIS A 13 25.41 -11.90 -1.56
C HIS A 13 24.52 -10.76 -1.02
N LEU A 14 24.26 -10.72 0.29
CA LEU A 14 23.49 -9.64 0.92
C LEU A 14 24.12 -8.25 0.74
N ALA A 15 25.45 -8.18 0.67
CA ALA A 15 26.16 -6.92 0.45
C ALA A 15 26.00 -6.38 -0.98
N GLN A 16 25.73 -7.25 -1.96
CA GLN A 16 25.57 -6.89 -3.38
C GLN A 16 24.14 -6.48 -3.74
N LEU A 17 23.16 -6.75 -2.87
CA LEU A 17 21.78 -6.34 -3.12
C LEU A 17 21.67 -4.81 -3.17
N PRO A 18 20.89 -4.24 -4.11
CA PRO A 18 20.62 -2.82 -4.16
C PRO A 18 19.88 -2.39 -2.90
N LYS A 19 20.25 -1.23 -2.34
CA LYS A 19 19.69 -0.70 -1.10
C LYS A 19 19.17 0.71 -1.33
N ILE A 20 18.05 1.02 -0.69
CA ILE A 20 17.48 2.36 -0.65
C ILE A 20 17.70 2.88 0.77
N SER A 21 18.26 4.09 0.89
CA SER A 21 18.41 4.75 2.20
C SER A 21 17.04 5.16 2.71
N GLN A 22 16.75 4.88 3.98
CA GLN A 22 15.48 5.21 4.63
C GLN A 22 15.76 5.89 5.96
N SER A 23 14.99 6.92 6.30
CA SER A 23 15.04 7.53 7.64
C SER A 23 14.33 6.64 8.66
N VAL A 24 14.74 6.71 9.92
CA VAL A 24 14.03 6.03 11.01
C VAL A 24 12.68 6.70 11.27
N ASP A 25 12.58 8.00 11.06
CA ASP A 25 11.35 8.79 11.26
C ASP A 25 10.25 8.48 10.23
N ASP A 26 10.60 7.82 9.11
CA ASP A 26 9.67 7.45 8.04
C ASP A 26 9.11 6.03 8.20
N VAL A 27 9.44 5.33 9.30
CA VAL A 27 9.07 3.93 9.55
C VAL A 27 8.27 3.80 10.85
N ASP A 28 7.00 3.46 10.70
CA ASP A 28 6.09 3.21 11.83
C ASP A 28 5.85 1.72 12.05
N PHE A 29 5.77 1.32 13.33
CA PHE A 29 5.41 -0.04 13.74
C PHE A 29 4.06 -0.01 14.46
N PHE A 30 3.08 -0.73 13.90
CA PHE A 30 1.77 -0.92 14.52
C PHE A 30 1.72 -2.26 15.25
N TYR A 31 1.38 -2.22 16.55
CA TYR A 31 1.35 -3.41 17.40
C TYR A 31 -0.07 -3.96 17.60
N ALA A 32 -1.11 -3.19 17.25
CA ALA A 32 -2.49 -3.66 17.24
C ALA A 32 -3.12 -3.53 15.85
N PRO A 33 -4.04 -4.45 15.48
CA PRO A 33 -4.81 -4.35 14.24
C PRO A 33 -5.66 -3.08 14.13
N ALA A 34 -6.10 -2.54 15.28
CA ALA A 34 -6.89 -1.32 15.34
C ALA A 34 -6.08 -0.10 14.85
N ASP A 35 -4.85 0.06 15.35
CA ASP A 35 -3.94 1.16 14.96
C ASP A 35 -3.63 1.12 13.46
N PHE A 36 -3.40 -0.08 12.92
CA PHE A 36 -3.19 -0.26 11.48
C PHE A 36 -4.41 0.15 10.67
N ARG A 37 -5.62 -0.25 11.11
CA ARG A 37 -6.87 0.11 10.44
C ARG A 37 -7.11 1.62 10.45
N GLU A 38 -6.94 2.27 11.59
CA GLU A 38 -7.10 3.72 11.72
C GLU A 38 -6.12 4.46 10.80
N THR A 39 -4.84 4.10 10.86
CA THR A 39 -3.80 4.70 10.02
C THR A 39 -4.09 4.47 8.53
N LEU A 40 -4.53 3.27 8.14
CA LEU A 40 -4.86 2.96 6.74
C LEU A 40 -5.98 3.87 6.23
N LEU A 41 -7.04 4.06 7.02
CA LEU A 41 -8.17 4.92 6.64
C LEU A 41 -7.74 6.39 6.53
N GLU A 42 -6.90 6.86 7.44
CA GLU A 42 -6.33 8.22 7.37
C GLU A 42 -5.45 8.42 6.12
N LYS A 43 -4.60 7.44 5.78
CA LYS A 43 -3.77 7.49 4.57
C LYS A 43 -4.63 7.47 3.30
N ILE A 44 -5.74 6.72 3.29
CA ILE A 44 -6.70 6.73 2.18
C ILE A 44 -7.35 8.12 2.03
N ALA A 45 -7.83 8.72 3.12
CA ALA A 45 -8.47 10.03 3.10
C ALA A 45 -7.51 11.16 2.69
N SER A 46 -6.25 11.09 3.12
CA SER A 46 -5.23 12.11 2.85
C SER A 46 -4.53 11.96 1.50
N ALA A 47 -4.66 10.81 0.82
CA ALA A 47 -3.98 10.55 -0.44
C ALA A 47 -4.38 11.53 -1.56
N LYS A 48 -3.38 12.12 -2.22
CA LYS A 48 -3.59 13.20 -3.22
C LYS A 48 -3.43 12.77 -4.67
N GLN A 49 -2.83 11.61 -4.94
CA GLN A 49 -2.44 11.22 -6.30
C GLN A 49 -2.90 9.80 -6.65
N ARG A 50 -2.45 8.81 -5.87
CA ARG A 50 -2.73 7.41 -6.15
C ARG A 50 -2.87 6.62 -4.87
N ILE A 51 -3.82 5.69 -4.86
CA ILE A 51 -3.97 4.69 -3.80
C ILE A 51 -3.80 3.31 -4.44
N CYS A 52 -2.82 2.54 -3.94
CA CYS A 52 -2.55 1.17 -4.35
C CYS A 52 -2.67 0.27 -3.12
N ILE A 53 -3.59 -0.69 -3.16
CA ILE A 53 -3.77 -1.68 -2.09
C ILE A 53 -3.47 -3.04 -2.68
N VAL A 54 -2.43 -3.69 -2.13
CA VAL A 54 -2.04 -5.06 -2.49
C VAL A 54 -2.46 -5.96 -1.34
N ALA A 55 -3.49 -6.76 -1.58
CA ALA A 55 -4.02 -7.73 -0.63
C ALA A 55 -4.35 -9.03 -1.38
N LEU A 56 -4.38 -10.15 -0.65
CA LEU A 56 -4.78 -11.45 -1.22
C LEU A 56 -6.25 -11.42 -1.66
N TYR A 57 -7.11 -10.87 -0.80
CA TYR A 57 -8.53 -10.62 -1.05
C TYR A 57 -9.00 -9.44 -0.19
N LEU A 58 -10.15 -8.86 -0.56
CA LEU A 58 -10.87 -7.88 0.25
C LEU A 58 -12.24 -8.48 0.57
N GLU A 59 -12.46 -8.83 1.84
CA GLU A 59 -13.68 -9.50 2.27
C GLU A 59 -14.90 -8.58 2.24
N GLN A 60 -16.09 -9.17 2.10
CA GLN A 60 -17.36 -8.44 2.16
C GLN A 60 -17.89 -8.32 3.60
N ASP A 61 -16.99 -8.07 4.54
CA ASP A 61 -17.30 -7.86 5.95
C ASP A 61 -17.24 -6.36 6.32
N ASP A 62 -17.40 -6.04 7.60
CA ASP A 62 -17.39 -4.65 8.06
C ASP A 62 -16.02 -3.97 7.85
N GLY A 63 -14.92 -4.74 7.88
CA GLY A 63 -13.58 -4.25 7.60
C GLY A 63 -13.42 -3.87 6.14
N GLY A 64 -13.74 -4.78 5.22
CA GLY A 64 -13.63 -4.55 3.79
C GLY A 64 -14.62 -3.50 3.27
N LYS A 65 -15.85 -3.48 3.78
CA LYS A 65 -16.81 -2.39 3.50
C LYS A 65 -16.25 -1.04 3.96
N GLY A 66 -15.63 -0.98 5.13
CA GLY A 66 -14.99 0.24 5.64
C GLY A 66 -13.91 0.77 4.69
N ILE A 67 -13.03 -0.10 4.21
CA ILE A 67 -11.97 0.26 3.26
C ILE A 67 -12.56 0.73 1.93
N LEU A 68 -13.54 0.00 1.37
CA LEU A 68 -14.21 0.39 0.12
C LEU A 68 -14.89 1.75 0.24
N ASN A 69 -15.62 1.98 1.33
CA ASN A 69 -16.28 3.26 1.57
C ASN A 69 -15.28 4.42 1.60
N ALA A 70 -14.15 4.28 2.32
CA ALA A 70 -13.11 5.30 2.35
C ALA A 70 -12.50 5.56 0.97
N LEU A 71 -12.28 4.52 0.16
CA LEU A 71 -11.82 4.67 -1.22
C LEU A 71 -12.83 5.41 -2.09
N TYR A 72 -14.12 5.09 -1.94
CA TYR A 72 -15.19 5.79 -2.66
C TYR A 72 -15.27 7.27 -2.25
N GLU A 73 -15.16 7.57 -0.96
CA GLU A 73 -15.14 8.96 -0.48
C GLU A 73 -13.93 9.73 -1.00
N ALA A 74 -12.73 9.15 -0.94
CA ALA A 74 -11.52 9.76 -1.49
C ALA A 74 -11.69 10.06 -3.00
N LYS A 75 -12.27 9.12 -3.76
CA LYS A 75 -12.56 9.30 -5.19
C LYS A 75 -13.64 10.33 -5.46
N ARG A 76 -14.68 10.43 -4.62
CA ARG A 76 -15.72 11.47 -4.72
C ARG A 76 -15.14 12.86 -4.49
N GLN A 77 -14.20 12.99 -3.55
CA GLN A 77 -13.52 14.25 -3.28
C GLN A 77 -12.52 14.62 -4.38
N ARG A 78 -11.90 13.64 -5.03
CA ARG A 78 -10.85 13.82 -6.05
C ARG A 78 -11.02 12.83 -7.20
N PRO A 79 -11.83 13.15 -8.23
CA PRO A 79 -12.10 12.26 -9.35
C PRO A 79 -10.86 11.82 -10.13
N GLU A 80 -9.79 12.63 -10.09
CA GLU A 80 -8.49 12.39 -10.73
C GLU A 80 -7.59 11.40 -9.97
N THR A 81 -7.91 11.08 -8.70
CA THR A 81 -7.11 10.15 -7.89
C THR A 81 -7.36 8.72 -8.36
N GLY A 82 -6.36 8.12 -9.01
CA GLY A 82 -6.44 6.74 -9.49
C GLY A 82 -6.39 5.74 -8.33
N CYS A 83 -7.51 5.11 -8.02
CA CYS A 83 -7.55 3.98 -7.09
C CYS A 83 -7.46 2.67 -7.89
N ALA A 84 -6.35 1.93 -7.77
CA ALA A 84 -6.20 0.61 -8.38
C ALA A 84 -6.18 -0.44 -7.27
N GLY A 85 -7.27 -1.19 -7.14
CA GLY A 85 -7.32 -2.37 -6.28
C GLY A 85 -6.57 -3.56 -6.91
N ALA A 86 -6.10 -4.48 -6.08
CA ALA A 86 -5.53 -5.77 -6.49
C ALA A 86 -6.57 -6.62 -7.23
N GLY A 87 -6.78 -6.31 -8.50
CA GLY A 87 -7.83 -6.90 -9.33
C GLY A 87 -7.81 -6.25 -10.71
N ARG A 88 -6.77 -6.60 -11.48
CA ARG A 88 -6.44 -6.15 -12.85
C ARG A 88 -5.68 -4.82 -12.96
N LEU A 89 -4.39 -4.96 -13.28
CA LEU A 89 -3.67 -4.01 -14.14
C LEU A 89 -4.39 -3.93 -15.49
N ALA A 90 -5.34 -3.02 -15.62
CA ALA A 90 -5.86 -2.61 -16.92
C ALA A 90 -6.14 -1.10 -16.86
N SER A 91 -5.33 -0.36 -17.60
CA SER A 91 -5.53 1.01 -18.10
C SER A 91 -6.43 1.93 -17.29
N CYS A 92 -5.78 2.93 -16.70
CA CYS A 92 -6.35 4.20 -16.25
C CYS A 92 -7.05 4.94 -17.43
N THR A 93 -8.23 4.49 -17.88
CA THR A 93 -9.11 5.26 -18.79
C THR A 93 -10.57 4.78 -18.87
N THR A 94 -10.96 3.65 -18.27
CA THR A 94 -12.34 3.13 -18.42
C THR A 94 -12.96 2.76 -17.08
N TRP A 95 -13.34 3.77 -16.31
CA TRP A 95 -14.14 3.61 -15.07
C TRP A 95 -15.57 4.16 -15.20
N THR A 96 -16.05 4.44 -16.41
CA THR A 96 -17.45 4.84 -16.66
C THR A 96 -18.45 3.68 -16.64
N HIS A 97 -18.00 2.45 -16.36
CA HIS A 97 -18.85 1.26 -16.29
C HIS A 97 -18.74 0.50 -14.96
N TRP A 98 -18.63 1.21 -13.84
CA TRP A 98 -19.11 0.69 -12.55
C TRP A 98 -20.35 1.48 -12.18
N ARG A 99 -21.45 1.12 -12.85
CA ARG A 99 -22.77 1.66 -12.60
C ARG A 99 -23.17 1.20 -11.21
N CYS A 100 -23.28 2.18 -10.32
CA CYS A 100 -24.04 2.15 -9.08
C CYS A 100 -25.22 1.19 -9.21
N GLY A 101 -25.22 0.14 -8.40
CA GLY A 101 -26.18 -0.95 -8.45
C GLY A 101 -26.22 -1.64 -7.10
N ILE A 102 -26.82 -0.92 -6.14
CA ILE A 102 -27.23 -1.34 -4.79
C ILE A 102 -26.09 -1.52 -3.78
#